data_AF-I7K509-F1
#
_entry.id   AF-I7K509-F1
#
_cell.length_a   1.000
_cell.length_b   1.000
_cell.length_c   1.000
_cell.angle_alpha   90.00
_cell.angle_beta   90.00
_cell.angle_gamma   90.00
#
_symmetry.space_group_name_H-M   'P 1'
#
loop_
_entity.id
_entity.type
_entity.pdbx_description
1 polymer ?
#
loop_
_entity_poly.entity_id
_entity_poly.type
_entity_poly.pdbx_seq_one_letter_code
_entity_poly.pdbx_strand_id
1 'polypeptide(L)'
;MSFVKTIKIDNTAVEIKFGEYKYEDLVIDIERVRNYCREGCPNFGVNGGCPPFSPTANQLLKDKNFILVIGKINTTDYTKDEFKEADKTLNKLLKSIGLMFKEKYGIEFLSPEHCTECDVCTIHEGCKKSDKRTISITGTGIMLSETIENLFHEKLEWANEKPPSKLIKIMCIISDNLTEKILEEFKNLSINNKL
;
A
#
# COMPACT_ATOMS: atom_id res chain seq x y z
N MET A 1 4.82 17.93 4.43
CA MET A 1 5.74 18.13 3.28
C MET A 1 6.07 16.77 2.71
N SER A 2 5.82 16.51 1.43
CA SER A 2 6.13 15.23 0.79
C SER A 2 7.53 15.25 0.17
N PHE A 3 8.28 14.17 0.36
CA PHE A 3 9.59 13.94 -0.24
C PHE A 3 9.45 13.06 -1.49
N VAL A 4 10.37 13.18 -2.43
CA VAL A 4 10.42 12.38 -3.66
C VAL A 4 11.82 11.80 -3.84
N LYS A 5 11.90 10.53 -4.23
CA LYS A 5 13.14 9.84 -4.55
C LYS A 5 12.92 8.85 -5.69
N THR A 6 13.86 8.78 -6.62
CA THR A 6 13.86 7.74 -7.66
C THR A 6 14.86 6.67 -7.31
N ILE A 7 14.44 5.41 -7.39
CA ILE A 7 15.29 4.23 -7.26
C ILE A 7 15.23 3.41 -8.55
N LYS A 8 16.23 2.57 -8.77
CA LYS A 8 16.19 1.55 -9.82
C LYS A 8 16.07 0.19 -9.17
N ILE A 9 15.14 -0.62 -9.65
CA ILE A 9 15.00 -2.03 -9.30
C ILE A 9 15.10 -2.79 -10.61
N ASP A 10 16.14 -3.60 -10.73
CA ASP A 10 16.56 -4.20 -11.98
C ASP A 10 16.70 -3.12 -13.08
N ASN A 11 15.82 -3.14 -14.07
CA ASN A 11 15.79 -2.16 -15.17
C ASN A 11 14.63 -1.15 -15.06
N THR A 12 13.88 -1.18 -13.96
CA THR A 12 12.68 -0.36 -13.76
C THR A 12 13.00 0.82 -12.84
N ALA A 13 12.75 2.04 -13.33
CA ALA A 13 12.80 3.23 -12.49
C ALA A 13 11.50 3.36 -11.70
N VAL A 14 11.62 3.41 -10.37
CA VAL A 14 10.50 3.61 -9.46
C VAL A 14 10.66 4.96 -8.77
N GLU A 15 9.69 5.84 -8.97
CA GLU A 15 9.56 7.08 -8.21
C GLU A 15 8.80 6.77 -6.92
N ILE A 16 9.40 7.06 -5.78
CA ILE A 16 8.79 6.95 -4.46
C ILE A 16 8.51 8.35 -3.95
N LYS A 17 7.25 8.64 -3.60
CA LYS A 17 6.89 9.83 -2.83
C LYS A 17 6.38 9.42 -1.46
N PHE A 18 6.75 10.17 -0.43
CA PHE A 18 6.34 9.85 0.94
C PHE A 18 6.22 11.09 1.81
N GLY A 19 5.39 11.03 2.84
CA GLY A 19 5.20 12.14 3.76
C GLY A 19 4.48 11.69 5.03
N GLU A 20 4.61 12.48 6.09
CA GLU A 20 3.80 12.36 7.29
C GLU A 20 2.42 12.98 7.08
N TYR A 21 1.40 12.27 7.56
CA TYR A 21 0.00 12.65 7.49
C TYR A 21 -0.74 12.17 8.75
N LYS A 22 -1.94 12.72 8.92
CA LYS A 22 -2.91 12.38 9.97
C LYS A 22 -4.22 11.90 9.37
N TYR A 23 -5.07 11.35 10.22
CA TYR A 23 -6.37 10.82 9.82
C TYR A 23 -7.21 11.85 9.04
N GLU A 24 -7.15 13.12 9.44
CA GLU A 24 -7.91 14.23 8.83
C GLU A 24 -7.43 14.58 7.41
N ASP A 25 -6.23 14.16 7.02
CA ASP A 25 -5.69 14.35 5.67
C ASP A 25 -6.26 13.33 4.67
N LEU A 26 -6.87 12.25 5.16
CA LEU A 26 -7.38 11.16 4.33
C LEU A 26 -8.81 11.44 3.85
N VAL A 27 -9.12 10.99 2.63
CA VAL A 27 -10.50 10.89 2.17
C VAL A 27 -11.02 9.50 2.55
N ILE A 28 -11.98 9.44 3.47
CA ILE A 28 -12.47 8.18 4.05
C ILE A 28 -13.96 8.02 3.76
N ASP A 29 -14.31 6.88 3.17
CA ASP A 29 -15.68 6.45 2.97
C ASP A 29 -15.74 4.92 3.11
N ILE A 30 -15.80 4.47 4.36
CA ILE A 30 -15.69 3.05 4.71
C ILE A 30 -16.79 2.24 4.03
N GLU A 31 -18.03 2.76 4.03
CA GLU A 31 -19.16 2.05 3.47
C GLU A 31 -19.00 1.90 1.96
N ARG A 32 -18.77 3.01 1.25
CA ARG A 32 -18.62 2.99 -0.20
C ARG A 32 -17.48 2.10 -0.67
N VAL A 33 -16.29 2.24 -0.06
CA VAL A 33 -15.12 1.43 -0.43
C VAL A 33 -15.37 -0.05 -0.15
N ARG A 34 -15.95 -0.41 1.00
CA ARG A 34 -16.24 -1.80 1.32
C ARG A 34 -17.37 -2.37 0.45
N ASN A 35 -18.31 -1.55 -0.01
CA ASN A 35 -19.31 -1.95 -0.99
C ASN A 35 -18.64 -2.29 -2.33
N TYR A 36 -17.70 -1.47 -2.81
CA TYR A 36 -16.90 -1.82 -4.01
C TYR A 36 -16.13 -3.14 -3.84
N CYS A 37 -15.56 -3.40 -2.66
CA CYS A 37 -14.93 -4.69 -2.39
C CYS A 37 -15.96 -5.83 -2.43
N ARG A 38 -17.13 -5.67 -1.81
CA ARG A 38 -18.17 -6.70 -1.76
C ARG A 38 -18.70 -7.06 -3.14
N GLU A 39 -18.91 -6.06 -4.00
CA GLU A 39 -19.53 -6.24 -5.30
C GLU A 39 -18.54 -6.70 -6.38
N GLY A 40 -17.28 -6.26 -6.30
CA GLY A 40 -16.32 -6.41 -7.40
C GLY A 40 -15.03 -7.16 -7.08
N CYS A 41 -14.76 -7.55 -5.83
CA CYS A 41 -13.48 -8.15 -5.46
C CYS A 41 -13.61 -9.63 -5.04
N PRO A 42 -12.91 -10.57 -5.70
CA PRO A 42 -12.96 -11.99 -5.34
C PRO A 42 -12.33 -12.30 -3.96
N ASN A 43 -11.59 -11.35 -3.38
CA ASN A 43 -10.98 -11.50 -2.07
C ASN A 43 -11.91 -11.13 -0.90
N PHE A 44 -13.06 -10.50 -1.18
CA PHE A 44 -14.01 -10.11 -0.14
C PHE A 44 -14.57 -11.34 0.58
N GLY A 45 -14.56 -11.34 1.91
CA GLY A 45 -15.06 -12.47 2.70
C GLY A 45 -14.19 -13.73 2.65
N VAL A 46 -13.03 -13.69 1.99
CA VAL A 46 -12.13 -14.85 1.85
C VAL A 46 -10.74 -14.54 2.42
N ASN A 47 -10.21 -13.34 2.17
CA ASN A 47 -8.85 -12.98 2.56
C ASN A 47 -8.80 -12.26 3.92
N GLY A 48 -7.92 -12.69 4.82
CA GLY A 48 -7.77 -12.05 6.14
C GLY A 48 -7.25 -10.62 6.11
N GLY A 49 -6.55 -10.20 5.06
CA GLY A 49 -6.12 -8.81 4.87
C GLY A 49 -7.20 -7.88 4.33
N CYS A 50 -8.39 -8.39 4.02
CA CYS A 50 -9.47 -7.68 3.35
C CYS A 50 -10.78 -7.67 4.16
N PRO A 51 -11.75 -6.82 3.79
CA PRO A 51 -13.07 -6.82 4.40
C PRO A 51 -13.79 -8.18 4.25
N PRO A 52 -14.63 -8.57 5.23
CA PRO A 52 -14.96 -7.85 6.46
C PRO A 52 -13.94 -8.06 7.59
N PHE A 53 -12.90 -8.88 7.39
CA PHE A 53 -11.96 -9.27 8.43
C PHE A 53 -10.90 -8.22 8.74
N SER A 54 -10.58 -7.36 7.76
CA SER A 54 -9.71 -6.22 7.99
C SER A 54 -10.36 -5.20 8.92
N PRO A 55 -9.56 -4.55 9.80
CA PRO A 55 -10.02 -3.36 10.51
C PRO A 55 -10.23 -2.19 9.53
N THR A 56 -10.95 -1.19 10.00
CA THR A 56 -11.20 0.07 9.28
C THR A 56 -10.10 1.10 9.56
N ALA A 57 -10.02 2.15 8.73
CA ALA A 57 -9.13 3.28 8.96
C ALA A 57 -9.42 3.94 10.32
N ASN A 58 -10.69 4.03 10.72
CA ASN A 58 -11.09 4.57 12.03
C ASN A 58 -10.49 3.80 13.21
N GLN A 59 -10.36 2.48 13.08
CA GLN A 59 -9.79 1.63 14.13
C GLN A 59 -8.26 1.68 14.14
N LEU A 60 -7.64 1.92 12.99
CA LEU A 60 -6.19 1.80 12.83
C LEU A 60 -5.45 3.12 12.95
N LEU A 61 -6.01 4.20 12.40
CA LEU A 61 -5.30 5.45 12.10
C LEU A 61 -5.85 6.66 12.84
N LYS A 62 -7.03 6.55 13.46
CA LYS A 62 -7.61 7.65 14.23
C LYS A 62 -6.67 8.03 15.39
N ASP A 63 -6.43 9.32 15.55
CA ASP A 63 -5.54 9.91 16.56
C ASP A 63 -4.05 9.50 16.43
N LYS A 64 -3.66 8.94 15.27
CA LYS A 64 -2.29 8.51 14.98
C LYS A 64 -1.63 9.35 13.91
N ASN A 65 -0.29 9.42 13.99
CA ASN A 65 0.53 9.89 12.89
C ASN A 65 0.99 8.69 12.07
N PHE A 66 1.04 8.87 10.76
CA PHE A 66 1.49 7.81 9.85
C PHE A 66 2.22 8.40 8.65
N ILE A 67 2.99 7.54 7.99
CA ILE A 67 3.66 7.87 6.74
C ILE A 67 2.90 7.20 5.61
N LEU A 68 2.41 7.99 4.67
CA LEU A 68 1.95 7.47 3.38
C LEU A 68 3.14 7.40 2.43
N VAL A 69 3.23 6.29 1.71
CA VAL A 69 4.28 6.07 0.70
C VAL A 69 3.60 5.62 -0.58
N ILE A 70 3.78 6.40 -1.65
CA ILE A 70 3.39 5.99 -3.00
C ILE A 70 4.63 5.56 -3.78
N GLY A 71 4.49 4.48 -4.53
CA GLY A 71 5.44 4.07 -5.56
C GLY A 71 4.80 4.25 -6.93
N LYS A 72 5.58 4.74 -7.90
CA LYS A 72 5.12 5.07 -9.25
C LYS A 72 6.12 4.57 -10.29
N ILE A 73 5.61 3.93 -11.34
CA ILE A 73 6.35 3.47 -12.51
C ILE A 73 5.68 4.05 -13.76
N ASN A 74 6.46 4.59 -14.69
CA ASN A 74 5.95 4.97 -16.01
C ASN A 74 5.81 3.71 -16.88
N THR A 75 4.60 3.48 -17.41
CA THR A 75 4.21 2.27 -18.14
C THR A 75 3.63 2.58 -19.52
N THR A 76 3.86 3.79 -20.06
CA THR A 76 3.29 4.30 -21.32
C THR A 76 3.39 3.33 -22.50
N ASP A 77 4.46 2.54 -22.58
CA ASP A 77 4.71 1.60 -23.68
C ASP A 77 4.73 0.13 -23.25
N TYR A 78 4.27 -0.17 -22.04
CA TYR A 78 4.33 -1.53 -21.52
C TYR A 78 3.30 -2.43 -22.20
N THR A 79 3.73 -3.63 -22.55
CA THR A 79 2.84 -4.76 -22.83
C THR A 79 2.08 -5.17 -21.56
N LYS A 80 1.04 -6.00 -21.72
CA LYS A 80 0.29 -6.53 -20.57
C LYS A 80 1.16 -7.32 -19.61
N ASP A 81 2.16 -8.04 -20.11
CA ASP A 81 3.03 -8.86 -19.27
C ASP A 81 4.10 -8.00 -18.56
N GLU A 82 4.68 -7.01 -19.24
CA GLU A 82 5.56 -6.02 -18.60
C GLU A 82 4.82 -5.25 -17.49
N PHE A 83 3.56 -4.88 -17.72
CA PHE A 83 2.74 -4.24 -16.70
C PHE A 83 2.50 -5.14 -15.48
N LYS A 84 2.19 -6.43 -15.69
CA LYS A 84 2.02 -7.38 -14.58
C LYS A 84 3.31 -7.58 -13.79
N GLU A 85 4.46 -7.64 -14.45
CA GLU A 85 5.75 -7.77 -13.75
C GLU A 85 6.12 -6.49 -12.98
N ALA A 86 5.79 -5.31 -13.53
CA ALA A 86 5.94 -4.05 -12.83
C ALA A 86 5.02 -3.95 -11.61
N ASP A 87 3.76 -4.42 -11.73
CA ASP A 87 2.80 -4.52 -10.64
C ASP A 87 3.33 -5.39 -9.50
N LYS A 88 3.76 -6.62 -9.81
CA LYS A 88 4.39 -7.52 -8.84
C LYS A 88 5.62 -6.90 -8.17
N THR A 89 6.50 -6.30 -8.96
CA THR A 89 7.73 -5.66 -8.47
C THR A 89 7.41 -4.53 -7.50
N LEU A 90 6.47 -3.65 -7.86
CA LEU A 90 6.09 -2.50 -7.04
C LEU A 90 5.40 -2.94 -5.74
N ASN A 91 4.52 -3.94 -5.82
CA ASN A 91 3.87 -4.51 -4.65
C ASN A 91 4.89 -5.15 -3.70
N LYS A 92 5.81 -5.95 -4.24
CA LYS A 92 6.87 -6.60 -3.47
C LYS A 92 7.77 -5.57 -2.79
N LEU A 93 8.17 -4.53 -3.52
CA LEU A 93 8.94 -3.41 -2.99
C LEU A 93 8.27 -2.79 -1.76
N LEU A 94 7.04 -2.30 -1.92
CA LEU A 94 6.36 -1.59 -0.84
C LEU A 94 6.09 -2.52 0.35
N LYS A 95 5.67 -3.76 0.10
CA LYS A 95 5.49 -4.76 1.16
C LYS A 95 6.79 -5.02 1.91
N SER A 96 7.93 -5.19 1.22
CA SER A 96 9.24 -5.40 1.85
C SER A 96 9.68 -4.20 2.68
N ILE A 97 9.41 -2.96 2.24
CA ILE A 97 9.69 -1.78 3.06
C ILE A 97 8.82 -1.78 4.33
N GLY A 98 7.54 -2.07 4.22
CA GLY A 98 6.65 -2.18 5.38
C GLY A 98 7.12 -3.25 6.38
N LEU A 99 7.49 -4.43 5.88
CA LEU A 99 8.04 -5.53 6.69
C LEU A 99 9.37 -5.14 7.38
N MET A 100 10.27 -4.46 6.67
CA MET A 100 11.53 -3.97 7.23
C MET A 100 11.29 -3.07 8.44
N PHE A 101 10.38 -2.09 8.32
CA PHE A 101 10.08 -1.20 9.44
C PHE A 101 9.32 -1.90 10.56
N LYS A 102 8.43 -2.85 10.24
CA LYS A 102 7.78 -3.70 11.24
C LYS A 102 8.79 -4.49 12.05
N GLU A 103 9.75 -5.15 11.40
CA GLU A 103 10.80 -5.93 12.07
C GLU A 103 11.71 -5.04 12.92
N LYS A 104 12.10 -3.88 12.39
CA LYS A 104 13.05 -2.98 13.04
C LYS A 104 12.44 -2.20 14.22
N TYR A 105 11.17 -1.84 14.14
CA TYR A 105 10.53 -0.92 15.09
C TYR A 105 9.31 -1.48 15.82
N GLY A 106 8.85 -2.70 15.49
CA GLY A 106 7.65 -3.27 16.09
C GLY A 106 6.38 -2.48 15.75
N ILE A 107 6.37 -1.76 14.63
CA ILE A 107 5.21 -0.99 14.15
C ILE A 107 4.39 -1.79 13.14
N GLU A 108 3.14 -1.37 12.93
CA GLU A 108 2.26 -1.95 11.92
C GLU A 108 2.25 -1.12 10.63
N PHE A 109 1.91 -1.77 9.52
CA PHE A 109 1.75 -1.10 8.23
C PHE A 109 0.55 -1.66 7.45
N LEU A 110 0.01 -0.85 6.54
CA LEU A 110 -1.03 -1.22 5.59
C LEU A 110 -0.37 -1.45 4.22
N SER A 111 -0.53 -2.65 3.70
CA SER A 111 0.02 -3.12 2.43
C SER A 111 -0.76 -2.54 1.24
N PRO A 112 -0.13 -2.35 0.07
CA PRO A 112 -0.84 -1.98 -1.16
C PRO A 112 -1.86 -3.05 -1.60
N GLU A 113 -1.64 -4.31 -1.21
CA GLU A 113 -2.47 -5.45 -1.60
C GLU A 113 -2.94 -6.30 -0.42
N HIS A 114 -3.79 -7.27 -0.75
CA HIS A 114 -4.30 -8.30 0.13
C HIS A 114 -3.19 -9.18 0.72
N CYS A 115 -3.51 -9.93 1.77
CA CYS A 115 -2.56 -10.80 2.46
C CYS A 115 -2.23 -12.02 1.59
N THR A 116 -0.95 -12.39 1.50
CA THR A 116 -0.44 -13.50 0.67
C THR A 116 0.43 -14.49 1.45
N GLU A 117 0.26 -14.56 2.77
CA GLU A 117 1.13 -15.35 3.68
C GLU A 117 0.82 -16.86 3.74
N CYS A 118 -0.22 -17.31 3.04
CA CYS A 118 -0.68 -18.70 3.06
C CYS A 118 -1.31 -19.09 1.73
N ASP A 119 -1.13 -20.35 1.33
CA ASP A 119 -1.78 -20.90 0.14
C ASP A 119 -3.30 -21.03 0.30
N VAL A 120 -3.75 -21.37 1.52
CA VAL A 120 -5.17 -21.45 1.90
C VAL A 120 -5.43 -20.59 3.12
N CYS A 121 -6.33 -19.61 2.97
CA CYS A 121 -6.66 -18.69 4.06
C CYS A 121 -7.57 -19.36 5.10
N THR A 122 -7.23 -19.22 6.38
CA THR A 122 -7.94 -19.82 7.52
C THR A 122 -8.73 -18.79 8.33
N ILE A 123 -8.98 -17.61 7.78
CA ILE A 123 -9.49 -16.47 8.56
C ILE A 123 -10.82 -16.75 9.28
N HIS A 124 -11.72 -17.53 8.68
CA HIS A 124 -13.01 -17.92 9.29
C HIS A 124 -12.87 -18.80 10.54
N GLU A 125 -11.76 -19.51 10.68
CA GLU A 125 -11.43 -20.38 11.81
C GLU A 125 -10.42 -19.72 12.76
N GLY A 126 -9.97 -18.51 12.43
CA GLY A 126 -8.82 -17.86 13.05
C GLY A 126 -7.56 -17.93 12.17
N CYS A 127 -6.93 -16.79 11.93
CA CYS A 127 -5.74 -16.72 11.08
C CYS A 127 -4.54 -17.44 11.70
N LYS A 128 -4.11 -18.56 11.10
CA LYS A 128 -2.91 -19.32 11.54
C LYS A 128 -1.57 -18.60 11.30
N LYS A 129 -1.59 -17.47 10.58
CA LYS A 129 -0.43 -16.60 10.27
C LYS A 129 -0.66 -15.18 10.76
N SER A 130 -1.29 -15.03 11.94
CA SER A 130 -1.74 -13.73 12.45
C SER A 130 -0.62 -12.71 12.63
N ASP A 131 0.58 -13.18 12.95
CA ASP A 131 1.82 -12.39 13.08
C ASP A 131 2.30 -11.79 11.74
N LYS A 132 2.10 -12.53 10.64
CA LYS A 132 2.52 -12.15 9.29
C LYS A 132 1.42 -11.48 8.47
N ARG A 133 0.18 -11.59 8.92
CA ARG A 133 -1.00 -11.05 8.24
C ARG A 133 -0.81 -9.56 7.94
N THR A 134 -0.84 -9.20 6.66
CA THR A 134 -0.87 -7.81 6.21
C THR A 134 -2.31 -7.35 5.98
N ILE A 135 -2.60 -6.09 6.30
CA ILE A 135 -3.90 -5.46 6.02
C ILE A 135 -3.78 -4.64 4.74
N SER A 136 -4.68 -4.83 3.78
CA SER A 136 -4.73 -3.99 2.58
C SER A 136 -5.22 -2.59 2.95
N ILE A 137 -4.49 -1.56 2.52
CA ILE A 137 -4.85 -0.16 2.75
C ILE A 137 -6.23 0.17 2.16
N THR A 138 -6.54 -0.31 0.95
CA THR A 138 -7.86 -0.15 0.31
C THR A 138 -8.96 -0.77 1.18
N GLY A 139 -8.70 -1.95 1.75
CA GLY A 139 -9.64 -2.66 2.62
C GLY A 139 -9.97 -1.95 3.94
N THR A 140 -9.31 -0.85 4.26
CA THR A 140 -9.59 -0.07 5.46
C THR A 140 -10.68 0.99 5.27
N GLY A 141 -11.08 1.28 4.02
CA GLY A 141 -12.10 2.29 3.72
C GLY A 141 -11.57 3.64 3.25
N ILE A 142 -10.27 3.72 2.93
CA ILE A 142 -9.65 4.93 2.38
C ILE A 142 -9.97 5.01 0.88
N MET A 143 -10.48 6.15 0.43
CA MET A 143 -10.69 6.48 -0.97
C MET A 143 -9.32 6.81 -1.60
N LEU A 144 -8.66 5.80 -2.16
CA LEU A 144 -7.27 5.91 -2.59
C LEU A 144 -7.07 6.92 -3.71
N SER A 145 -7.97 6.99 -4.70
CA SER A 145 -7.85 7.91 -5.83
C SER A 145 -7.81 9.36 -5.35
N GLU A 146 -8.78 9.74 -4.52
CA GLU A 146 -8.95 11.09 -3.98
C GLU A 146 -7.85 11.43 -2.98
N THR A 147 -7.46 10.48 -2.12
CA THR A 147 -6.34 10.67 -1.19
C THR A 147 -5.03 10.91 -1.93
N ILE A 148 -4.74 10.12 -2.97
CA ILE A 148 -3.52 10.27 -3.76
C ILE A 148 -3.55 11.59 -4.56
N GLU A 149 -4.69 11.96 -5.12
CA GLU A 149 -4.83 13.21 -5.86
C GLU A 149 -4.64 14.44 -4.95
N ASN A 150 -5.28 14.44 -3.77
CA ASN A 150 -5.20 15.56 -2.83
C ASN A 150 -3.80 15.72 -2.22
N LEU A 151 -3.16 14.62 -1.85
CA LEU A 151 -1.92 14.66 -1.05
C LEU A 151 -0.64 14.57 -1.88
N PHE A 152 -0.69 13.95 -3.06
CA PHE A 152 0.49 13.70 -3.90
C PHE A 152 0.38 14.29 -5.30
N HIS A 153 -0.77 14.90 -5.62
CA HIS A 153 -1.06 15.48 -6.94
C HIS A 153 -0.88 14.47 -8.08
N GLU A 154 -1.24 13.21 -7.82
CA GLU A 154 -1.21 12.12 -8.78
C GLU A 154 -2.61 11.58 -9.00
N LYS A 155 -2.92 11.21 -10.24
CA LYS A 155 -4.19 10.55 -10.61
C LYS A 155 -3.96 9.07 -10.85
N LEU A 156 -4.77 8.22 -10.22
CA LEU A 156 -4.79 6.79 -10.53
C LEU A 156 -5.40 6.58 -11.92
N GLU A 157 -4.76 5.72 -12.71
CA GLU A 157 -5.24 5.28 -14.01
C GLU A 157 -5.60 3.80 -13.93
N TRP A 158 -6.77 3.45 -14.45
CA TRP A 158 -7.26 2.07 -14.43
C TRP A 158 -7.01 1.43 -15.79
N ALA A 159 -6.49 0.20 -15.78
CA ALA A 159 -6.29 -0.56 -17.00
C ALA A 159 -7.62 -0.81 -17.70
N ASN A 160 -7.64 -0.67 -19.03
CA ASN A 160 -8.74 -1.09 -19.88
C ASN A 160 -8.18 -2.05 -20.94
N GLU A 161 -8.48 -1.87 -22.22
CA GLU A 161 -7.91 -2.69 -23.30
C GLU A 161 -6.36 -2.64 -23.33
N LYS A 162 -5.78 -1.51 -22.92
CA LYS A 162 -4.34 -1.26 -22.78
C LYS A 162 -3.95 -0.97 -21.32
N PRO A 163 -2.70 -1.26 -20.93
CA PRO A 163 -2.16 -0.77 -19.67
C PRO A 163 -2.23 0.76 -19.54
N PRO A 164 -2.38 1.30 -18.33
CA PRO A 164 -2.32 2.73 -18.10
C PRO A 164 -0.92 3.29 -18.39
N SER A 165 -0.82 4.61 -18.55
CA SER A 165 0.46 5.28 -18.81
C SER A 165 1.40 5.28 -17.59
N LYS A 166 0.83 5.02 -16.41
CA LYS A 166 1.57 4.86 -15.16
C LYS A 166 0.90 3.86 -14.24
N LEU A 167 1.72 3.15 -13.49
CA LEU A 167 1.32 2.31 -12.38
C LEU A 167 1.62 3.04 -11.07
N ILE A 168 0.63 3.16 -10.19
CA ILE A 168 0.80 3.75 -8.85
C ILE A 168 0.26 2.77 -7.81
N LYS A 169 1.03 2.57 -6.74
CA LYS A 169 0.61 1.83 -5.54
C LYS A 169 0.88 2.69 -4.30
N ILE A 170 0.12 2.46 -3.24
CA ILE A 170 0.25 3.19 -1.97
C ILE A 170 0.31 2.20 -0.80
N MET A 171 1.11 2.53 0.20
CA MET A 171 1.12 1.87 1.50
C MET A 171 1.11 2.91 2.63
N CYS A 172 0.82 2.45 3.85
CA CYS A 172 0.79 3.31 5.04
C CYS A 172 1.63 2.66 6.14
N ILE A 173 2.54 3.41 6.77
CA ILE A 173 3.30 2.98 7.94
C ILE A 173 2.73 3.70 9.15
N ILE A 174 2.22 2.94 10.13
CA ILE A 174 1.62 3.50 11.34
C ILE A 174 2.75 3.79 12.33
N SER A 175 3.24 5.02 12.32
CA SER A 175 4.51 5.40 12.92
C SER A 175 4.39 6.14 14.25
N ASP A 176 3.25 6.74 14.57
CA ASP A 176 3.00 7.51 15.80
C ASP A 176 4.16 8.45 16.17
N ASN A 177 4.95 8.10 17.20
CA ASN A 177 6.09 8.89 17.70
C ASN A 177 7.41 8.63 16.96
N LEU A 178 7.43 7.75 15.96
CA LEU A 178 8.61 7.37 15.17
C LEU A 178 8.65 8.02 13.79
N THR A 179 7.68 8.89 13.45
CA THR A 179 7.56 9.43 12.10
C THR A 179 8.82 10.14 11.62
N GLU A 180 9.39 11.07 12.40
CA GLU A 180 10.60 11.79 12.02
C GLU A 180 11.77 10.85 11.71
N LYS A 181 11.96 9.83 12.56
CA LYS A 181 13.02 8.84 12.41
C LYS A 181 12.85 8.00 11.15
N ILE A 182 11.63 7.53 10.88
CA ILE A 182 11.34 6.70 9.71
C ILE A 182 11.45 7.52 8.43
N LEU A 183 10.98 8.77 8.42
CA LEU A 183 11.15 9.68 7.29
C LEU A 183 12.63 9.89 6.94
N GLU A 184 13.49 10.06 7.94
CA GLU A 184 14.92 10.23 7.71
C GLU A 184 15.55 8.94 7.13
N GLU A 185 15.12 7.77 7.58
CA GLU A 185 15.56 6.51 6.98
C GLU A 185 15.06 6.33 5.55
N PHE A 186 13.84 6.76 5.22
CA PHE A 186 13.34 6.75 3.84
C PHE A 186 14.19 7.62 2.91
N LYS A 187 14.60 8.81 3.36
CA LYS A 187 15.48 9.69 2.57
C LYS A 187 16.80 8.98 2.26
N ASN A 188 17.35 8.28 3.26
CA ASN A 188 18.63 7.57 3.18
C ASN A 188 18.52 6.14 2.63
N LEU A 189 17.30 5.65 2.37
CA LEU A 189 17.03 4.28 1.96
C LEU A 189 17.81 3.94 0.68
N SER A 190 18.74 3.00 0.79
CA SER A 190 19.48 2.46 -0.35
C SER A 190 18.98 1.05 -0.59
N ILE A 191 18.13 0.87 -1.59
CA ILE A 191 17.62 -0.44 -1.97
C ILE A 191 18.71 -1.09 -2.82
N ASN A 192 19.49 -1.96 -2.19
CA ASN A 192 20.37 -2.87 -2.91
C ASN A 192 19.48 -3.88 -3.65
N ASN A 193 19.88 -4.26 -4.87
CA ASN A 193 19.17 -5.09 -5.88
C ASN A 193 18.72 -6.51 -5.43
N LYS A 194 18.43 -6.74 -4.16
CA LYS A 194 17.90 -8.00 -3.63
C LYS A 194 16.57 -7.72 -2.93
N LEU A 195 15.53 -7.45 -3.72
CA LEU A 195 14.14 -7.60 -3.29
C LEU A 195 13.65 -8.98 -3.68
#